data_AF-Q5W1Q1-F1
#
_entry.id   AF-Q5W1Q1-F1
#
_cell.length_a   1.000
_cell.length_b   1.000
_cell.length_c   1.000
_cell.angle_alpha   90.00
_cell.angle_beta   90.00
_cell.angle_gamma   90.00
#
_symmetry.space_group_name_H-M   'P 1'
#
loop_
_entity.id
_entity.type
_entity.pdbx_description
1 polymer ?
#
loop_
_entity_poly.entity_id
_entity_poly.type
_entity_poly.pdbx_seq_one_letter_code
_entity_poly.pdbx_strand_id
1 'polypeptide(L)' 'MINTTFTELLQKIASHFGLDKLSQDEYGLCELILNDRVVIMLRADE' A
#
# COMPACT_ATOMS: atom_id res chain seq x y z
N MET A 1 -21.09 5.43 -3.63
CA MET A 1 -19.65 5.64 -3.43
C MET A 1 -19.14 4.50 -2.58
N ILE A 2 -18.19 3.70 -3.07
CA ILE A 2 -17.53 2.71 -2.23
C ILE A 2 -16.50 3.52 -1.44
N ASN A 3 -16.74 3.75 -0.15
CA ASN A 3 -15.71 4.25 0.75
C ASN A 3 -14.70 3.11 0.95
N THR A 4 -13.76 2.97 0.02
CA THR A 4 -12.66 2.03 0.17
C THR A 4 -11.69 2.62 1.18
N THR A 5 -11.48 1.92 2.30
CA THR A 5 -10.51 2.35 3.31
C THR A 5 -9.09 2.27 2.73
N PHE A 6 -8.14 3.05 3.26
CA PHE A 6 -6.74 2.96 2.83
C PHE A 6 -6.20 1.52 2.97
N THR A 7 -6.61 0.81 4.02
CA THR A 7 -6.28 -0.62 4.23
C THR A 7 -6.80 -1.51 3.09
N GLU A 8 -8.03 -1.31 2.62
CA GLU A 8 -8.58 -2.06 1.48
C GLU A 8 -7.86 -1.73 0.16
N LEU A 9 -7.41 -0.48 -0.01
CA LEU A 9 -6.58 -0.09 -1.16
C LEU A 9 -5.25 -0.86 -1.13
N LEU A 10 -4.55 -0.88 0.00
CA LEU A 10 -3.29 -1.62 0.14
C LEU A 10 -3.46 -3.12 -0.14
N GLN A 11 -4.57 -3.72 0.32
CA GLN A 11 -4.88 -5.13 0.02
C GLN A 11 -5.10 -5.37 -1.48
N LYS A 12 -5.81 -4.47 -2.16
CA LYS A 12 -6.00 -4.58 -3.62
C LYS A 12 -4.68 -4.47 -4.38
N ILE A 13 -3.80 -3.56 -3.96
CA ILE A 13 -2.47 -3.42 -4.55
C ILE A 13 -1.66 -4.71 -4.31
N ALA A 14 -1.59 -5.21 -3.07
CA ALA A 14 -0.87 -6.44 -2.75
C ALA A 14 -1.34 -7.61 -3.62
N SER A 15 -2.66 -7.82 -3.71
CA SER A 15 -3.26 -8.88 -4.52
C SER A 15 -2.94 -8.73 -6.01
N HIS A 16 -2.93 -7.50 -6.54
CA HIS A 16 -2.59 -7.25 -7.95
C HIS A 16 -1.14 -7.61 -8.28
N PHE A 17 -0.23 -7.39 -7.33
CA PHE A 17 1.19 -7.73 -7.48
C PHE A 17 1.54 -9.17 -7.07
N GLY A 18 0.55 -9.98 -6.64
CA GLY A 18 0.80 -11.34 -6.15
C GLY A 18 1.56 -11.37 -4.81
N LEU A 19 1.47 -10.30 -4.03
CA LEU A 19 2.06 -10.19 -2.69
C LEU A 19 1.04 -10.62 -1.63
N ASP A 20 1.51 -11.22 -0.55
CA ASP A 20 0.64 -11.64 0.55
C ASP A 20 -0.08 -10.45 1.20
N LYS A 21 0.67 -9.37 1.48
CA LYS A 21 0.12 -8.16 2.11
C LYS A 21 1.06 -6.96 1.97
N LEU A 22 0.46 -5.77 1.89
CA LEU A 22 1.13 -4.50 2.16
C LEU A 22 0.70 -3.98 3.54
N SER A 23 1.66 -3.55 4.34
CA SER A 23 1.45 -2.99 5.68
C SER A 23 2.02 -1.58 5.80
N GLN A 24 1.44 -0.83 6.73
CA GLN A 24 1.97 0.47 7.13
C GLN A 24 2.92 0.31 8.32
N ASP A 25 3.85 1.24 8.45
CA ASP A 25 4.67 1.43 9.64
C ASP A 25 3.92 2.20 10.75
N GLU A 26 4.63 2.51 11.84
CA GLU A 26 4.09 3.25 12.98
C GLU A 26 3.64 4.69 12.64
N TYR A 27 4.07 5.25 11.51
CA TYR A 27 3.69 6.58 11.02
C TYR A 27 2.59 6.53 9.95
N GLY A 28 2.05 5.34 9.67
CA GLY A 28 1.02 5.17 8.64
C GLY A 28 1.57 5.16 7.20
N LEU A 29 2.88 5.01 7.02
CA LEU A 29 3.54 4.95 5.72
C LEU A 29 3.66 3.51 5.25
N CYS A 30 3.35 3.26 3.98
CA CYS A 30 3.61 2.00 3.30
C CYS A 30 4.65 2.24 2.18
N GLU A 31 5.74 1.48 2.21
CA GLU A 31 6.77 1.49 1.18
C GLU A 31 6.63 0.27 0.26
N LEU A 32 6.59 0.52 -1.05
CA LEU A 32 6.58 -0.51 -2.09
C LEU A 32 7.82 -0.36 -2.96
N ILE A 33 8.66 -1.39 -2.99
CA ILE A 33 9.86 -1.45 -3.83
C ILE A 33 9.54 -2.26 -5.07
N LEU A 34 9.67 -1.65 -6.25
CA LEU A 34 9.44 -2.29 -7.54
C LEU A 34 10.77 -2.52 -8.26
N ASN A 35 11.07 -3.79 -8.52
CA ASN A 35 12.24 -4.24 -9.29
C ASN A 35 13.57 -3.63 -8.81
N ASP A 36 13.70 -3.37 -7.50
CA ASP A 36 14.87 -2.74 -6.86
C ASP A 36 15.28 -1.38 -7.45
N ARG A 37 14.35 -0.69 -8.11
CA ARG A 37 14.63 0.56 -8.86
C ARG A 37 13.72 1.71 -8.49
N VAL A 38 12.48 1.41 -8.12
CA VAL A 38 11.48 2.42 -7.82
C VAL A 38 10.94 2.17 -6.43
N VAL A 39 10.97 3.21 -5.61
CA VAL A 39 10.32 3.21 -4.30
C VAL A 39 9.07 4.08 -4.41
N ILE A 40 7.92 3.51 -4.09
CA ILE A 40 6.65 4.22 -3.99
C ILE A 40 6.28 4.30 -2.51
N MET A 41 6.06 5.52 -2.03
CA MET A 41 5.61 5.81 -0.68
C MET A 41 4.12 6.15 -0.70
N LEU A 42 3.33 5.36 0.03
CA LEU A 42 1.89 5.53 0.15
C LEU A 42 1.53 5.90 1.59
N ARG A 43 0.81 7.00 1.76
CA ARG A 43 0.27 7.45 3.05
C ARG A 43 -1.15 7.95 2.84
N ALA A 44 -2.05 7.63 3.76
CA ALA A 44 -3.34 8.30 3.84
C ALA A 44 -3.13 9.68 4.47
N ASP A 45 -3.57 10.73 3.79
CA ASP A 45 -3.66 12.07 4.38
C ASP A 45 -4.93 12.14 5.25
N GLU A 46 -4.83 12.83 6.39
CA GLU A 46 -5.97 13.03 7.31
C GLU A 46 -6.91 14.14 6.82
#